data_AF-A0A177BWX2-F1
#
_entry.id   AF-A0A177BWX2-F1
#
_cell.length_a   1.000
_cell.length_b   1.000
_cell.length_c   1.000
_cell.angle_alpha   90.00
_cell.angle_beta   90.00
_cell.angle_gamma   90.00
#
_symmetry.space_group_name_H-M   'P 1'
#
loop_
_entity.id
_entity.type
_entity.pdbx_description
1 polymer ?
#
loop_
_entity_poly.entity_id
_entity_poly.type
_entity_poly.pdbx_seq_one_letter_code
_entity_poly.pdbx_strand_id
1 'polypeptide(L)' 'MCFPAKCKVCNKASWQGCGQHVPRVMKQIPSEEWCTCEPQVEREGEKYPPKAQ' A
#
# COMPACT_ATOMS: atom_id res chain seq x y z
N MET A 1 -3.49 6.28 12.18
CA MET A 1 -4.40 5.28 11.60
C MET A 1 -4.02 5.08 10.14
N CYS A 2 -3.86 3.85 9.64
CA CYS A 2 -3.63 3.64 8.21
C CYS A 2 -4.95 3.33 7.51
N PHE A 3 -5.10 3.83 6.28
CA PHE A 3 -6.30 3.67 5.47
C PHE A 3 -5.93 3.48 4.00
N PRO A 4 -6.81 2.85 3.20
CA PRO A 4 -6.57 2.68 1.77
C PRO A 4 -6.69 4.03 1.07
N ALA A 5 -5.76 4.31 0.16
CA ALA A 5 -5.69 5.53 -0.63
C ALA A 5 -5.26 5.19 -2.06
N LYS A 6 -5.58 6.03 -3.05
CA LYS A 6 -5.09 5.83 -4.42
C LYS A 6 -3.76 6.54 -4.61
N CYS A 7 -2.80 5.87 -5.24
CA CYS A 7 -1.55 6.49 -5.65
C CYS A 7 -1.83 7.47 -6.80
N LYS A 8 -1.39 8.73 -6.70
CA LYS A 8 -1.56 9.72 -7.78
C LYS A 8 -0.70 9.45 -9.01
N VAL A 9 0.33 8.61 -8.88
CA VAL A 9 1.27 8.29 -9.96
C VAL A 9 0.71 7.19 -10.86
N CYS A 10 0.32 6.05 -10.28
CA CYS A 10 -0.16 4.89 -11.04
C CYS A 10 -1.67 4.66 -10.96
N ASN A 11 -2.40 5.49 -10.20
CA ASN A 11 -3.86 5.37 -9.96
C ASN A 11 -4.32 4.06 -9.30
N LYS A 12 -3.39 3.21 -8.88
CA LYS A 12 -3.65 1.96 -8.17
C LYS A 12 -3.86 2.17 -6.66
N ALA A 13 -4.42 1.18 -6.01
CA ALA A 13 -4.65 1.18 -4.58
C ALA A 13 -3.34 1.07 -3.79
N SER A 14 -3.22 1.91 -2.79
CA SER A 14 -2.08 2.06 -1.90
C SER A 14 -2.64 2.39 -0.51
N TRP A 15 -1.80 2.77 0.43
CA TRP A 15 -2.19 3.11 1.79
C TRP A 15 -1.60 4.47 2.17
N GLN A 16 -2.27 5.15 3.08
CA GLN A 16 -1.70 6.28 3.81
C GLN A 16 -1.73 6.02 5.31
N GLY A 17 -0.82 6.67 6.04
CA GLY A 17 -0.70 6.55 7.49
C GLY A 17 0.75 6.36 7.94
N CYS A 18 0.93 5.67 9.07
CA CYS A 18 2.21 5.43 9.72
C CYS A 18 2.96 4.18 9.20
N GLY A 19 2.34 3.33 8.38
CA GLY A 19 3.00 2.17 7.76
C GLY A 19 3.05 0.91 8.61
N GLN A 20 2.59 0.95 9.87
CA GLN A 20 2.51 -0.26 10.71
C GLN A 20 1.27 -1.13 10.41
N HIS A 21 0.23 -0.55 9.81
CA HIS A 21 -1.04 -1.25 9.58
C HIS A 21 -1.27 -1.58 8.10
N VAL A 22 -0.21 -1.54 7.28
CA VAL A 22 -0.27 -1.79 5.83
C VAL A 22 -0.85 -3.16 5.50
N PRO A 23 -0.42 -4.25 6.16
CA PRO A 23 -0.97 -5.58 5.90
C PRO A 23 -2.48 -5.62 6.11
N ARG A 24 -2.97 -4.99 7.19
CA ARG A 24 -4.40 -4.91 7.49
C ARG A 24 -5.19 -4.12 6.43
N VAL A 25 -4.63 -3.02 5.93
CA VAL A 25 -5.27 -2.17 4.92
C VAL A 25 -5.27 -2.86 3.56
N MET A 26 -4.13 -3.42 3.16
CA MET A 26 -3.94 -4.05 1.86
C MET A 26 -4.62 -5.42 1.77
N LYS A 27 -4.85 -6.13 2.88
CA LYS A 27 -5.57 -7.41 2.90
C LYS A 27 -7.00 -7.36 2.34
N GLN A 28 -7.62 -6.17 2.32
CA GLN A 28 -8.96 -5.97 1.75
C GLN A 28 -8.94 -5.70 0.23
N ILE A 29 -7.76 -5.49 -0.34
CA ILE A 29 -7.56 -5.13 -1.74
C ILE A 29 -6.80 -6.27 -2.41
N PRO A 30 -7.25 -6.79 -3.56
CA PRO A 30 -6.49 -7.80 -4.29
C PRO A 30 -5.14 -7.25 -4.75
N SER A 31 -4.09 -8.08 -4.71
CA SER A 31 -2.71 -7.68 -5.02
C SER A 31 -2.53 -7.11 -6.43
N GLU A 32 -3.40 -7.45 -7.37
CA GLU A 32 -3.42 -6.92 -8.73
C GLU A 32 -3.72 -5.41 -8.78
N GLU A 33 -4.54 -4.93 -7.84
CA GLU A 33 -4.91 -3.53 -7.68
C GLU A 33 -3.90 -2.74 -6.84
N TRP A 34 -2.87 -3.39 -6.28
CA TRP A 34 -1.87 -2.71 -5.47
C TRP A 34 -0.94 -1.86 -6.34
N CYS A 35 -0.54 -0.72 -5.78
CA CYS A 35 0.45 0.17 -6.35
C CYS A 35 1.80 -0.55 -6.54
N THR A 36 2.30 -0.51 -7.77
CA THR A 36 3.59 -1.12 -8.15
C THR A 36 4.72 -0.10 -8.20
N CYS A 37 4.51 1.12 -7.68
CA CYS A 37 5.56 2.13 -7.62
C CYS A 37 6.65 1.73 -6.61
N GLU A 38 7.86 2.24 -6.82
CA GLU A 38 8.99 2.06 -5.91
C GLU A 38 9.24 3.32 -5.07
N PRO A 39 9.79 3.19 -3.84
CA PRO A 39 10.21 1.94 -3.19
C PRO A 39 9.05 1.21 -2.50
N GLN A 40 8.94 -0.09 -2.74
CA GLN A 40 8.03 -0.94 -1.97
C GLN A 40 8.48 -1.03 -0.51
N VAL A 41 7.54 -1.22 0.41
CA VAL A 41 7.85 -1.40 1.84
C VAL A 41 7.71 -2.87 2.21
N GLU A 42 8.71 -3.39 2.93
CA GLU A 42 8.63 -4.75 3.48
C GLU A 42 8.02 -4.72 4.88
N ARG A 43 6.98 -5.54 5.10
CA ARG A 43 6.30 -5.69 6.38
C ARG A 43 5.99 -7.16 6.61
N GLU A 44 6.32 -7.68 7.78
CA GLU A 44 6.05 -9.08 8.15
C GLU A 44 6.61 -10.11 7.14
N GLY A 45 7.69 -9.76 6.42
CA GLY A 45 8.29 -10.61 5.40
C GLY A 45 7.63 -10.53 4.01
N GLU A 46 6.61 -9.68 3.83
CA GLU A 46 5.94 -9.47 2.55
C GLU A 46 6.18 -8.05 2.01
N LYS A 47 6.21 -7.93 0.68
CA LYS A 47 6.37 -6.66 -0.02
C LYS A 47 5.02 -6.00 -0.25
N TYR A 48 4.89 -4.76 0.20
CA TYR A 48 3.70 -3.95 0.07
C TYR A 48 3.97 -2.69 -0.75
N PRO A 49 2.93 -2.12 -1.39
CA PRO A 49 3.03 -0.85 -2.10
C PRO A 49 3.62 0.26 -1.23
N PRO A 50 4.26 1.29 -1.82
CA PRO A 50 4.64 2.50 -1.10
C PRO A 50 3.41 3.23 -0.56
N LYS A 51 3.64 4.18 0.36
CA LYS A 51 2.62 5.13 0.81
C LYS A 51 2.13 5.98 -0.37
N ALA A 52 0.81 6.19 -0.46
CA ALA A 52 0.26 7.07 -1.49
C ALA A 52 0.70 8.53 -1.23
N GLN A 53 1.28 9.14 -2.26
CA GLN A 53 1.67 10.56 -2.33
C GLN A 53 0.47 11.45 -2.65
#